data_AF-A0A949S4M7-F1
#
_entry.id   AF-A0A949S4M7-F1
#
_cell.length_a   1.000
_cell.length_b   1.000
_cell.length_c   1.000
_cell.angle_alpha   90.00
_cell.angle_beta   90.00
_cell.angle_gamma   90.00
#
_symmetry.space_group_name_H-M   'P 1'
#
loop_
_entity.id
_entity.type
_entity.pdbx_description
1 polymer ?
#
loop_
_entity_poly.entity_id
_entity_poly.type
_entity_poly.pdbx_seq_one_letter_code
_entity_poly.pdbx_strand_id
1 'polypeptide(L)'
;MMSGGVDSSVAAGLLLEQGHEVTGVTLRLADAPADSGRVGGCCSLQDVEDARCVAHFLGIPHYSLNEKDLFTRTVLANFAEEYHRGRTPNPCYRCNQWVKFDYVLHWAETLGFEKVATGHYASLQEQNGSIYLKRGADRNKDQTYFLASIRKEVLSRLVFPLGHLTKPEVRQIAERMGLATADKGESQELCFAHDLDYRKALGEGAPGDLVNIEGEKVGQHHGIEGYTIGQRKGIGLSGGPFYVVQMDSGMNQVVIGPEECLYANEVEAGELNLFREIREGEVLSAFPRYRHPGSPARIESVGEESLRLRFLTPERALTPGQVMALYEGDVLVAGSIIGKVRMTEDSKSV
;
A
#
# COMPACT_ATOMS: atom_id res chain seq x y z
N MET A 1 -11.94 -11.41 -7.21
CA MET A 1 -10.50 -11.45 -7.50
C MET A 1 -9.82 -12.51 -6.65
N MET A 2 -9.08 -13.42 -7.29
CA MET A 2 -8.39 -14.55 -6.67
C MET A 2 -6.88 -14.42 -6.89
N SER A 3 -6.11 -14.28 -5.82
CA SER A 3 -4.65 -14.12 -5.88
C SER A 3 -3.90 -15.43 -5.65
N GLY A 4 -4.60 -16.57 -5.54
CA GLY A 4 -4.00 -17.85 -5.17
C GLY A 4 -3.66 -17.99 -3.68
N GLY A 5 -4.07 -17.01 -2.87
CA GLY A 5 -3.92 -17.03 -1.41
C GLY A 5 -5.22 -17.39 -0.71
N VAL A 6 -5.09 -17.93 0.51
CA VAL A 6 -6.20 -18.39 1.36
C VAL A 6 -7.32 -17.35 1.52
N ASP A 7 -6.98 -16.07 1.64
CA ASP A 7 -7.94 -14.99 1.84
C ASP A 7 -8.89 -14.87 0.65
N SER A 8 -8.33 -14.85 -0.56
CA SER A 8 -9.13 -14.75 -1.77
C SER A 8 -9.93 -16.03 -2.08
N SER A 9 -9.40 -17.20 -1.67
CA SER A 9 -10.09 -18.48 -1.77
C SER A 9 -11.32 -18.53 -0.87
N VAL A 10 -11.16 -18.16 0.40
CA VAL A 10 -12.24 -18.11 1.38
C VAL A 10 -13.27 -17.05 1.00
N ALA A 11 -12.83 -15.89 0.51
CA ALA A 11 -13.75 -14.86 0.03
C ALA A 11 -14.65 -15.38 -1.10
N ALA A 12 -14.10 -16.12 -2.07
CA ALA A 12 -14.89 -16.74 -3.13
C ALA A 12 -15.84 -17.83 -2.59
N GLY A 13 -15.35 -18.70 -1.71
CA GLY A 13 -16.17 -19.76 -1.08
C GLY A 13 -17.33 -19.21 -0.26
N LEU A 14 -17.11 -18.14 0.53
CA LEU A 14 -18.17 -17.50 1.32
C LEU A 14 -19.26 -16.90 0.44
N LEU A 15 -18.90 -16.27 -0.68
CA LEU A 15 -19.89 -15.72 -1.61
C LEU A 15 -20.72 -16.83 -2.28
N LEU A 16 -20.09 -17.96 -2.57
CA LEU A 16 -20.79 -19.13 -3.09
C LEU A 16 -21.74 -19.73 -2.04
N GLU A 17 -21.30 -19.87 -0.78
CA GLU A 17 -22.16 -20.30 0.35
C GLU A 17 -23.36 -19.35 0.57
N GLN A 18 -23.19 -18.06 0.29
CA GLN A 18 -24.25 -17.05 0.34
C GLN A 18 -25.22 -17.10 -0.85
N GLY A 19 -24.99 -17.97 -1.83
CA GLY A 19 -25.86 -18.17 -2.99
C GLY A 19 -25.63 -17.20 -4.14
N HIS A 20 -24.50 -16.50 -4.16
CA HIS A 20 -24.14 -15.65 -5.31
C HIS A 20 -23.63 -16.47 -6.50
N GLU A 21 -23.85 -15.96 -7.71
CA GLU A 21 -23.13 -16.43 -8.90
C GLU A 21 -21.72 -15.83 -8.89
N VAL A 22 -20.72 -16.70 -8.73
CA VAL A 22 -19.32 -16.28 -8.54
C VAL A 22 -18.49 -16.69 -9.74
N THR A 23 -17.69 -15.75 -10.26
CA THR A 23 -16.62 -16.02 -11.22
C THR A 23 -15.29 -15.55 -10.63
N GLY A 24 -14.30 -16.43 -10.67
CA GLY A 24 -12.92 -16.12 -10.30
C GLY A 24 -12.21 -15.31 -11.38
N VAL A 25 -11.37 -14.36 -10.97
CA VAL A 25 -10.46 -13.65 -11.87
C VAL A 25 -9.12 -13.47 -11.20
N THR A 26 -8.04 -13.79 -11.90
CA THR A 26 -6.66 -13.64 -11.44
C THR A 26 -5.88 -12.75 -12.39
N LEU A 27 -5.14 -11.80 -11.85
CA LEU A 27 -4.24 -10.92 -12.59
C LEU A 27 -2.84 -11.53 -12.65
N ARG A 28 -2.28 -11.64 -13.85
CA ARG A 28 -0.87 -11.95 -14.08
C ARG A 28 -0.13 -10.65 -14.31
N LEU A 29 0.68 -10.24 -13.34
CA LEU A 29 1.36 -8.93 -13.32
C LEU A 29 2.86 -9.02 -13.59
N ALA A 30 3.45 -10.21 -13.51
CA ALA A 30 4.86 -10.47 -13.81
C ALA A 30 5.03 -11.86 -14.42
N ASP A 31 6.15 -12.07 -15.11
CA ASP A 31 6.59 -13.41 -15.53
C ASP A 31 7.39 -14.03 -14.39
N ALA A 32 7.05 -15.24 -13.95
CA ALA A 32 7.91 -15.96 -13.02
C ALA A 32 9.17 -16.43 -13.78
N PRO A 33 10.38 -16.32 -13.19
CA PRO A 33 11.50 -17.08 -13.69
C PRO A 33 11.18 -18.58 -13.58
N ALA A 34 11.48 -19.35 -14.62
CA ALA A 34 11.19 -20.79 -14.68
C ALA A 34 11.92 -21.66 -13.62
N ASP A 35 12.70 -21.05 -12.70
CA ASP A 35 13.67 -21.76 -11.86
C ASP A 35 13.71 -21.30 -10.39
N SER A 36 12.82 -20.41 -9.95
CA SER A 36 12.71 -20.06 -8.52
C SER A 36 11.73 -21.02 -7.85
N GLY A 37 12.22 -22.17 -7.37
CA GLY A 37 11.48 -23.09 -6.49
C GLY A 37 11.13 -22.49 -5.12
N ARG A 38 10.68 -21.23 -5.06
CA ARG A 38 10.41 -20.45 -3.86
C ARG A 38 8.99 -19.90 -3.91
N VAL A 39 8.26 -20.14 -2.82
CA VAL A 39 6.84 -19.85 -2.65
C VAL A 39 6.67 -18.48 -1.99
N GLY A 40 5.98 -17.54 -2.66
CA GLY A 40 5.57 -16.27 -2.04
C GLY A 40 5.47 -15.11 -3.03
N GLY A 41 4.41 -14.31 -2.93
CA GLY A 41 4.18 -13.11 -3.73
C GLY A 41 2.93 -13.20 -4.60
N CYS A 42 1.91 -12.42 -4.25
CA CYS A 42 0.67 -12.26 -5.01
C CYS A 42 1.00 -12.09 -6.50
N CYS A 43 0.62 -13.03 -7.36
CA CYS A 43 0.80 -13.04 -8.83
C CYS A 43 1.98 -13.84 -9.42
N SER A 44 2.60 -14.75 -8.66
CA SER A 44 3.49 -15.78 -9.25
C SER A 44 2.73 -16.76 -10.18
N LEU A 45 3.43 -17.51 -11.04
CA LEU A 45 2.79 -18.57 -11.84
C LEU A 45 2.10 -19.61 -10.95
N GLN A 46 2.70 -19.95 -9.80
CA GLN A 46 2.11 -20.86 -8.82
C GLN A 46 0.82 -20.28 -8.23
N ASP A 47 0.76 -18.98 -7.95
CA ASP A 47 -0.46 -18.34 -7.45
C ASP A 47 -1.61 -18.37 -8.45
N VAL A 48 -1.31 -18.23 -9.74
CA VAL A 48 -2.32 -18.34 -10.80
C VAL A 48 -2.87 -19.76 -10.86
N GLU A 49 -2.00 -20.74 -10.76
CA GLU A 49 -2.36 -22.15 -10.75
C GLU A 49 -3.15 -22.52 -9.50
N ASP A 50 -2.76 -22.02 -8.32
CA ASP A 50 -3.49 -22.22 -7.07
C ASP A 50 -4.89 -21.59 -7.14
N ALA A 51 -5.01 -20.39 -7.69
CA ALA A 51 -6.30 -19.74 -7.91
C ALA A 51 -7.20 -20.56 -8.85
N ARG A 52 -6.63 -21.09 -9.92
CA ARG A 52 -7.33 -21.95 -10.89
C ARG A 52 -7.79 -23.25 -10.24
N CYS A 53 -6.93 -23.91 -9.45
CA CYS A 53 -7.26 -25.12 -8.70
C CYS A 53 -8.38 -24.89 -7.69
N VAL A 54 -8.32 -23.79 -6.93
CA VAL A 54 -9.39 -23.42 -5.99
C VAL A 54 -10.70 -23.14 -6.72
N ALA A 55 -10.67 -22.40 -7.83
CA ALA A 55 -11.87 -22.13 -8.61
C ALA A 55 -12.51 -23.41 -9.15
N HIS A 56 -11.69 -24.34 -9.65
CA HIS A 56 -12.16 -25.66 -10.08
C HIS A 56 -12.78 -26.46 -8.93
N PHE A 57 -12.13 -26.48 -7.75
CA PHE A 57 -12.65 -27.14 -6.55
C PHE A 57 -13.98 -26.56 -6.10
N LEU A 58 -14.13 -25.23 -6.14
CA LEU A 58 -15.38 -24.54 -5.83
C LEU A 58 -16.45 -24.66 -6.93
N GLY A 59 -16.11 -25.23 -8.09
CA GLY A 59 -17.03 -25.37 -9.22
C GLY A 59 -17.39 -24.04 -9.90
N ILE A 60 -16.53 -23.02 -9.81
CA ILE A 60 -16.77 -21.68 -10.38
C ILE A 60 -15.93 -21.43 -11.65
N PRO A 61 -16.42 -20.66 -12.64
CA PRO A 61 -15.62 -20.20 -13.77
C PRO A 61 -14.42 -19.38 -13.31
N HIS A 62 -13.33 -19.40 -14.07
CA HIS A 62 -12.12 -18.65 -13.75
C HIS A 62 -11.48 -18.04 -15.00
N TYR A 63 -11.10 -16.75 -14.89
CA TYR A 63 -10.35 -16.03 -15.90
C TYR A 63 -8.96 -15.66 -15.40
N SER A 64 -7.96 -15.78 -16.29
CA SER A 64 -6.62 -15.26 -16.07
C SER A 64 -6.36 -14.10 -17.03
N LEU A 65 -6.15 -12.90 -16.48
CA LEU A 65 -5.92 -11.68 -17.26
C LEU A 65 -4.43 -11.36 -17.22
N ASN A 66 -3.80 -11.23 -18.39
CA ASN A 66 -2.40 -10.87 -18.51
C ASN A 66 -2.23 -9.35 -18.58
N GLU A 67 -1.93 -8.74 -17.43
CA GLU A 67 -1.81 -7.28 -17.28
C GLU A 67 -0.41 -6.84 -16.88
N LYS A 68 0.61 -7.63 -17.27
CA LYS A 68 2.03 -7.29 -17.07
C LYS A 68 2.37 -5.92 -17.66
N ASP A 69 1.89 -5.67 -18.88
CA ASP A 69 2.14 -4.42 -19.61
C ASP A 69 1.54 -3.21 -18.89
N LEU A 70 0.29 -3.33 -18.45
CA LEU A 70 -0.39 -2.31 -17.67
C LEU A 70 0.35 -2.04 -16.37
N PHE A 71 0.69 -3.10 -15.62
CA PHE A 71 1.41 -3.02 -14.36
C PHE A 71 2.79 -2.35 -14.52
N THR A 72 3.53 -2.72 -15.58
CA THR A 72 4.85 -2.16 -15.85
C THR A 72 4.77 -0.68 -16.19
N ARG A 73 3.87 -0.29 -17.12
CA ARG A 73 3.74 1.11 -17.56
C ARG A 73 3.13 2.05 -16.52
N THR A 74 2.44 1.52 -15.51
CA THR A 74 1.78 2.33 -14.48
C THR A 74 2.48 2.22 -13.13
N VAL A 75 2.39 1.07 -12.47
CA VAL A 75 2.87 0.87 -11.10
C VAL A 75 4.41 0.88 -11.05
N LEU A 76 5.09 0.10 -11.89
CA LEU A 76 6.56 0.05 -11.86
C LEU A 76 7.19 1.36 -12.37
N ALA A 77 6.64 1.94 -13.44
CA ALA A 77 7.09 3.25 -13.92
C ALA A 77 6.92 4.36 -12.86
N ASN A 78 5.77 4.42 -12.18
CA ASN A 78 5.57 5.38 -11.08
C ASN A 78 6.51 5.11 -9.91
N PHE A 79 6.69 3.84 -9.53
CA PHE A 79 7.60 3.44 -8.47
C PHE A 79 9.04 3.90 -8.79
N ALA A 80 9.49 3.71 -10.03
CA ALA A 80 10.80 4.16 -10.47
C ALA A 80 10.95 5.67 -10.45
N GLU A 81 10.02 6.39 -11.06
CA GLU A 81 10.05 7.85 -11.13
C GLU A 81 10.07 8.49 -9.72
N GLU A 82 9.29 7.95 -8.78
CA GLU A 82 9.24 8.49 -7.42
C GLU A 82 10.57 8.32 -6.67
N TYR A 83 11.27 7.19 -6.85
CA TYR A 83 12.62 7.04 -6.31
C TYR A 83 13.64 7.98 -6.97
N HIS A 84 13.57 8.17 -8.30
CA HIS A 84 14.40 9.14 -9.00
C HIS A 84 14.19 10.57 -8.46
N ARG A 85 12.98 10.87 -7.99
CA ARG A 85 12.64 12.14 -7.33
C ARG A 85 13.05 12.22 -5.86
N GLY A 86 13.69 11.19 -5.30
CA GLY A 86 14.10 11.15 -3.89
C GLY A 86 12.92 10.94 -2.93
N ARG A 87 11.87 10.25 -3.39
CA ARG A 87 10.68 9.89 -2.60
C ARG A 87 10.63 8.38 -2.39
N THR A 88 9.89 7.93 -1.38
CA THR A 88 9.66 6.50 -1.12
C THR A 88 8.21 6.14 -1.44
N PRO A 89 7.90 5.67 -2.66
CA PRO A 89 6.54 5.37 -3.08
C PRO A 89 5.95 4.12 -2.41
N ASN A 90 4.61 4.05 -2.36
CA ASN A 90 3.88 2.82 -2.03
C ASN A 90 3.26 2.19 -3.29
N PRO A 91 3.87 1.13 -3.86
CA PRO A 91 3.38 0.54 -5.11
C PRO A 91 2.06 -0.23 -4.92
N CYS A 92 1.76 -0.72 -3.71
CA CYS A 92 0.49 -1.39 -3.42
C CYS A 92 -0.69 -0.41 -3.46
N TYR A 93 -0.48 0.85 -3.08
CA TYR A 93 -1.49 1.91 -3.19
C TYR A 93 -1.89 2.14 -4.66
N ARG A 94 -0.89 2.22 -5.55
CA ARG A 94 -1.09 2.38 -7.01
C ARG A 94 -1.63 1.14 -7.70
N CYS A 95 -1.15 -0.04 -7.31
CA CYS A 95 -1.66 -1.30 -7.82
C CYS A 95 -3.14 -1.47 -7.46
N ASN A 96 -3.54 -1.12 -6.24
CA ASN A 96 -4.96 -1.09 -5.90
C ASN A 96 -5.72 -0.12 -6.79
N GLN A 97 -5.26 1.12 -6.91
CA GLN A 97 -5.90 2.16 -7.71
C GLN A 97 -6.08 1.73 -9.18
N TRP A 98 -4.98 1.61 -9.91
CA TRP A 98 -4.98 1.54 -11.37
C TRP A 98 -5.22 0.13 -11.91
N VAL A 99 -4.80 -0.91 -11.18
CA VAL A 99 -4.82 -2.28 -11.68
C VAL A 99 -5.96 -3.09 -11.05
N LYS A 100 -6.04 -3.16 -9.72
CA LYS A 100 -7.05 -4.00 -9.07
C LYS A 100 -8.45 -3.41 -9.10
N PHE A 101 -8.60 -2.08 -8.97
CA PHE A 101 -9.92 -1.47 -8.95
C PHE A 101 -10.26 -0.85 -10.29
N ASP A 102 -9.50 0.12 -10.81
CA ASP A 102 -9.88 0.77 -12.08
C ASP A 102 -9.99 -0.24 -13.24
N TYR A 103 -8.96 -1.06 -13.48
CA TYR A 103 -8.99 -2.04 -14.57
C TYR A 103 -9.97 -3.19 -14.34
N VAL A 104 -9.94 -3.88 -13.19
CA VAL A 104 -10.83 -5.03 -12.96
C VAL A 104 -12.30 -4.62 -12.85
N LEU A 105 -12.63 -3.46 -12.29
CA LEU A 105 -14.03 -2.98 -12.27
C LEU A 105 -14.54 -2.72 -13.69
N HIS A 106 -13.71 -2.11 -14.55
CA HIS A 106 -14.07 -1.87 -15.94
C HIS A 106 -14.22 -3.18 -16.73
N TRP A 107 -13.31 -4.13 -16.54
CA TRP A 107 -13.40 -5.48 -17.12
C TRP A 107 -14.68 -6.20 -16.64
N ALA A 108 -14.96 -6.14 -15.34
CA ALA A 108 -16.14 -6.75 -14.74
C ALA A 108 -17.43 -6.15 -15.29
N GLU A 109 -17.50 -4.82 -15.42
CA GLU A 109 -18.63 -4.12 -16.03
C GLU A 109 -18.89 -4.53 -17.47
N THR A 110 -17.83 -4.63 -18.27
CA THR A 110 -17.90 -5.01 -19.69
C THR A 110 -18.48 -6.40 -19.89
N LEU A 111 -18.28 -7.30 -18.92
CA LEU A 111 -18.81 -8.66 -18.93
C LEU A 111 -20.15 -8.79 -18.18
N GLY A 112 -20.73 -7.70 -17.68
CA GLY A 112 -22.03 -7.69 -17.01
C GLY A 112 -22.00 -8.06 -15.53
N PHE A 113 -20.84 -8.07 -14.87
CA PHE A 113 -20.76 -8.29 -13.42
C PHE A 113 -21.15 -7.04 -12.63
N GLU A 114 -22.08 -7.22 -11.68
CA GLU A 114 -22.61 -6.15 -10.84
C GLU A 114 -21.59 -5.67 -9.78
N LYS A 115 -20.84 -6.62 -9.20
CA LYS A 115 -19.95 -6.39 -8.07
C LYS A 115 -18.59 -7.06 -8.27
N VAL A 116 -17.54 -6.50 -7.66
CA VAL A 116 -16.21 -7.09 -7.57
C VAL A 116 -15.86 -7.37 -6.11
N ALA A 117 -15.63 -8.65 -5.81
CA ALA A 117 -15.19 -9.09 -4.50
C ALA A 117 -13.67 -9.24 -4.41
N THR A 118 -13.12 -8.93 -3.23
CA THR A 118 -11.69 -9.08 -2.95
C THR A 118 -11.47 -9.69 -1.58
N GLY A 119 -10.34 -10.38 -1.39
CA GLY A 119 -9.93 -10.90 -0.08
C GLY A 119 -9.33 -9.84 0.86
N HIS A 120 -9.64 -8.55 0.67
CA HIS A 120 -9.13 -7.52 1.58
C HIS A 120 -9.87 -7.53 2.92
N TYR A 121 -9.11 -7.32 4.00
CA TYR A 121 -9.64 -7.10 5.35
C TYR A 121 -10.08 -5.65 5.51
N ALA A 122 -11.24 -5.34 4.95
CA ALA A 122 -11.92 -4.06 5.04
C ALA A 122 -13.43 -4.30 5.07
N SER A 123 -14.21 -3.34 5.54
CA SER A 123 -15.67 -3.44 5.54
C SER A 123 -16.30 -2.21 4.91
N LEU A 124 -17.50 -2.37 4.36
CA LEU A 124 -18.32 -1.27 3.90
C LEU A 124 -19.51 -1.13 4.85
N GLN A 125 -19.83 0.10 5.23
CA GLN A 125 -21.03 0.42 5.98
C GLN A 125 -21.88 1.39 5.19
N GLU A 126 -23.14 1.03 4.94
CA GLU A 126 -24.12 1.95 4.41
C GLU A 126 -24.81 2.70 5.55
N GLN A 127 -24.84 4.02 5.47
CA GLN A 127 -25.55 4.87 6.42
C GLN A 127 -26.08 6.11 5.70
N ASN A 128 -27.37 6.40 5.86
CA ASN A 128 -28.05 7.56 5.27
C ASN A 128 -27.81 7.71 3.74
N GLY A 129 -27.79 6.59 3.01
CA GLY A 129 -27.54 6.59 1.56
C GLY A 129 -26.08 6.81 1.14
N SER A 130 -25.14 6.91 2.09
CA SER A 130 -23.70 6.97 1.83
C SER A 130 -23.02 5.67 2.22
N ILE A 131 -21.98 5.29 1.47
CA ILE A 131 -21.16 4.11 1.74
C ILE A 131 -19.82 4.56 2.31
N TYR A 132 -19.46 3.97 3.45
CA TYR A 132 -18.24 4.29 4.19
C TYR A 132 -17.30 3.08 4.19
N LEU A 133 -16.04 3.32 3.80
CA LEU A 133 -14.98 2.32 3.92
C LEU A 133 -14.46 2.30 5.36
N LYS A 134 -14.52 1.13 6.01
CA LYS A 134 -14.17 0.94 7.40
C LYS A 134 -13.10 -0.10 7.59
N ARG A 135 -12.28 0.12 8.62
CA ARG A 135 -11.22 -0.81 9.04
C ARG A 135 -11.80 -2.21 9.28
N GLY A 136 -11.11 -3.23 8.79
CA GLY A 136 -11.51 -4.63 9.00
C GLY A 136 -11.49 -5.04 10.48
N ALA A 137 -12.35 -5.96 10.90
CA ALA A 137 -12.48 -6.40 12.29
C ALA A 137 -11.15 -6.85 12.90
N ASP A 138 -10.31 -7.51 12.11
CA ASP A 138 -8.91 -7.79 12.45
C ASP A 138 -8.03 -6.56 12.26
N ARG A 139 -7.73 -5.86 13.36
CA ARG A 139 -6.87 -4.66 13.32
C ARG A 139 -5.43 -4.94 12.90
N ASN A 140 -4.94 -6.17 13.03
CA ASN A 140 -3.60 -6.55 12.60
C ASN A 140 -3.54 -6.85 11.10
N LYS A 141 -4.68 -7.18 10.48
CA LYS A 141 -4.80 -7.44 9.05
C LYS A 141 -5.50 -6.35 8.26
N ASP A 142 -6.07 -5.34 8.92
CA ASP A 142 -6.73 -4.20 8.30
C ASP A 142 -5.93 -3.66 7.10
N GLN A 143 -6.61 -3.59 5.97
CA GLN A 143 -6.04 -3.21 4.67
C GLN A 143 -6.63 -1.91 4.11
N THR A 144 -7.47 -1.21 4.88
CA THR A 144 -8.04 0.08 4.43
C THR A 144 -7.01 1.13 4.08
N TYR A 145 -5.81 1.10 4.70
CA TYR A 145 -4.67 1.93 4.33
C TYR A 145 -4.29 1.81 2.83
N PHE A 146 -4.27 0.59 2.30
CA PHE A 146 -3.95 0.35 0.89
C PHE A 146 -5.12 0.64 -0.06
N LEU A 147 -6.33 0.75 0.51
CA LEU A 147 -7.55 1.09 -0.21
C LEU A 147 -7.81 2.60 -0.21
N ALA A 148 -6.96 3.42 0.41
CA ALA A 148 -7.18 4.86 0.49
C ALA A 148 -7.06 5.59 -0.86
N SER A 149 -6.65 4.91 -1.92
CA SER A 149 -6.67 5.39 -3.30
C SER A 149 -7.99 5.13 -4.04
N ILE A 150 -8.87 4.28 -3.50
CA ILE A 150 -10.07 3.89 -4.24
C ILE A 150 -11.06 5.04 -4.28
N ARG A 151 -11.60 5.28 -5.47
CA ARG A 151 -12.62 6.29 -5.70
C ARG A 151 -13.88 5.97 -4.91
N LYS A 152 -14.48 6.98 -4.27
CA LYS A 152 -15.68 6.79 -3.45
C LYS A 152 -16.84 6.19 -4.26
N GLU A 153 -16.94 6.55 -5.53
CA GLU A 153 -18.03 6.15 -6.43
C GLU A 153 -18.04 4.64 -6.69
N VAL A 154 -16.86 4.00 -6.62
CA VAL A 154 -16.76 2.56 -6.87
C VAL A 154 -17.07 1.72 -5.64
N LEU A 155 -17.17 2.29 -4.43
CA LEU A 155 -17.44 1.54 -3.20
C LEU A 155 -18.73 0.72 -3.30
N SER A 156 -19.76 1.27 -3.97
CA SER A 156 -21.03 0.59 -4.20
C SER A 156 -20.89 -0.67 -5.06
N ARG A 157 -19.78 -0.84 -5.78
CA ARG A 157 -19.51 -2.02 -6.61
C ARG A 157 -18.57 -3.02 -5.94
N LEU A 158 -18.07 -2.72 -4.74
CA LEU A 158 -17.10 -3.56 -4.04
C LEU A 158 -17.75 -4.45 -2.98
N VAL A 159 -17.16 -5.62 -2.79
CA VAL A 159 -17.53 -6.55 -1.72
C VAL A 159 -16.26 -7.02 -1.01
N PHE A 160 -16.27 -7.00 0.32
CA PHE A 160 -15.18 -7.48 1.16
C PHE A 160 -15.67 -8.57 2.11
N PRO A 161 -15.75 -9.83 1.66
CA PRO A 161 -16.33 -10.92 2.45
C PRO A 161 -15.62 -11.16 3.78
N LEU A 162 -14.33 -10.80 3.87
CA LEU A 162 -13.50 -11.02 5.07
C LEU A 162 -13.56 -9.87 6.08
N GLY A 163 -14.30 -8.79 5.78
CA GLY A 163 -14.26 -7.56 6.57
C GLY A 163 -14.63 -7.69 8.05
N HIS A 164 -15.42 -8.71 8.38
CA HIS A 164 -15.92 -9.00 9.72
C HIS A 164 -15.21 -10.18 10.38
N LEU A 165 -14.19 -10.75 9.72
CA LEU A 165 -13.49 -11.96 10.15
C LEU A 165 -12.06 -11.63 10.58
N THR A 166 -11.58 -12.41 11.54
CA THR A 166 -10.17 -12.48 11.93
C THR A 166 -9.39 -13.44 11.05
N LYS A 167 -8.07 -13.25 10.94
CA LYS A 167 -7.22 -14.18 10.19
C LYS A 167 -7.34 -15.63 10.65
N PRO A 168 -7.39 -15.93 11.97
CA PRO A 168 -7.62 -17.29 12.44
C PRO A 168 -8.97 -17.86 11.99
N GLU A 169 -10.05 -17.08 12.02
CA GLU A 169 -11.36 -17.53 11.54
C GLU A 169 -11.34 -17.82 10.03
N VAL A 170 -10.66 -16.98 9.23
CA VAL A 170 -10.48 -17.24 7.80
C VAL A 170 -9.75 -18.56 7.55
N ARG A 171 -8.71 -18.89 8.33
CA ARG A 171 -8.02 -20.19 8.23
C ARG A 171 -8.95 -21.35 8.59
N GLN A 172 -9.71 -21.24 9.68
CA GLN A 172 -10.69 -22.27 10.06
C GLN A 172 -11.77 -22.49 9.00
N ILE A 173 -12.24 -21.42 8.36
CA ILE A 173 -13.18 -21.51 7.23
C ILE A 173 -12.53 -22.23 6.05
N ALA A 174 -11.27 -21.91 5.73
CA ALA A 174 -10.54 -22.58 4.66
C ALA A 174 -10.40 -24.10 4.91
N GLU A 175 -10.06 -24.49 6.14
CA GLU A 175 -9.98 -25.89 6.58
C GLU A 175 -11.34 -26.58 6.49
N ARG A 176 -12.41 -25.94 7.00
CA ARG A 176 -13.79 -26.45 6.93
C ARG A 176 -14.25 -26.67 5.49
N MET A 177 -13.89 -25.77 4.58
CA MET A 177 -14.20 -25.86 3.16
C MET A 177 -13.31 -26.88 2.43
N GLY A 178 -12.26 -27.41 3.06
CA GLY A 178 -11.31 -28.33 2.42
C GLY A 178 -10.42 -27.65 1.37
N LEU A 179 -10.17 -26.34 1.49
CA LEU A 179 -9.37 -25.58 0.54
C LEU A 179 -7.88 -25.93 0.67
N ALA A 180 -7.24 -26.33 -0.44
CA ALA A 180 -5.80 -26.62 -0.48
C ALA A 180 -4.90 -25.44 -0.05
N THR A 181 -5.42 -24.20 -0.12
CA THR A 181 -4.70 -23.00 0.33
C THR A 181 -4.70 -22.79 1.84
N ALA A 182 -5.38 -23.62 2.64
CA ALA A 182 -5.50 -23.44 4.10
C ALA A 182 -4.14 -23.34 4.81
N ASP A 183 -3.17 -24.16 4.42
CA ASP A 183 -1.83 -24.21 5.00
C ASP A 183 -0.85 -23.21 4.39
N LYS A 184 -1.26 -22.47 3.36
CA LYS A 184 -0.36 -21.58 2.63
C LYS A 184 0.09 -20.40 3.49
N GLY A 185 1.39 -20.13 3.46
CA GLY A 185 2.00 -18.98 4.12
C GLY A 185 1.46 -17.64 3.61
N GLU A 186 1.63 -16.58 4.40
CA GLU A 186 1.20 -15.24 4.00
C GLU A 186 2.18 -14.63 2.99
N SER A 187 1.66 -13.87 2.03
CA SER A 187 2.49 -13.00 1.19
C SER A 187 2.92 -11.78 2.03
N GLN A 188 4.18 -11.77 2.48
CA GLN A 188 4.72 -10.73 3.36
C GLN A 188 5.54 -9.64 2.62
N GLU A 189 5.79 -9.77 1.32
CA GLU A 189 6.60 -8.81 0.56
C GLU A 189 5.84 -8.19 -0.62
N LEU A 190 6.40 -7.12 -1.19
CA LEU A 190 5.85 -6.49 -2.39
C LEU A 190 5.70 -7.56 -3.47
N CYS A 191 4.54 -7.56 -4.13
CA CYS A 191 4.15 -8.51 -5.18
C CYS A 191 5.25 -8.78 -6.23
N PHE A 192 6.10 -7.80 -6.52
CA PHE A 192 7.18 -7.89 -7.51
C PHE A 192 8.59 -7.89 -6.90
N ALA A 193 8.75 -7.72 -5.58
CA ALA A 193 10.07 -7.70 -4.94
C ALA A 193 10.63 -9.11 -4.66
N HIS A 194 9.80 -10.15 -4.76
CA HIS A 194 10.24 -11.55 -4.63
C HIS A 194 11.18 -11.96 -5.77
N ASP A 195 10.94 -11.43 -6.97
CA ASP A 195 11.64 -11.82 -8.21
C ASP A 195 12.60 -10.76 -8.74
N LEU A 196 12.44 -9.51 -8.30
CA LEU A 196 13.33 -8.41 -8.62
C LEU A 196 13.94 -7.94 -7.30
N ASP A 197 15.26 -8.04 -7.18
CA ASP A 197 15.98 -7.00 -6.45
C ASP A 197 15.47 -5.69 -7.07
N TYR A 198 14.47 -5.05 -6.46
CA TYR A 198 13.71 -4.00 -7.13
C TYR A 198 14.66 -2.86 -7.53
N ARG A 199 15.81 -2.75 -6.87
CA ARG A 199 16.98 -1.95 -7.28
C ARG A 199 17.43 -2.26 -8.72
N LYS A 200 17.51 -3.52 -9.13
CA LYS A 200 17.76 -3.91 -10.53
C LYS A 200 16.63 -3.48 -11.48
N ALA A 201 15.38 -3.49 -11.02
CA ALA A 201 14.24 -3.03 -11.82
C ALA A 201 14.18 -1.49 -11.93
N LEU A 202 14.67 -0.79 -10.91
CA LEU A 202 14.85 0.66 -10.88
C LEU A 202 16.03 1.11 -11.75
N GLY A 203 16.94 0.19 -12.10
CA GLY A 203 18.25 0.50 -12.66
C GLY A 203 19.25 0.82 -11.55
N GLU A 204 20.55 0.65 -11.82
CA GLU A 204 21.58 1.19 -10.92
C GLU A 204 21.54 2.71 -11.01
N GLY A 205 21.18 3.39 -9.92
CA GLY A 205 21.23 4.83 -9.82
C GLY A 205 22.66 5.37 -9.95
N ALA A 206 22.77 6.69 -10.13
CA ALA A 206 24.07 7.32 -10.17
C ALA A 206 24.67 7.42 -8.75
N PRO A 207 25.94 7.04 -8.54
CA PRO A 207 26.62 7.27 -7.28
C PRO A 207 26.59 8.75 -6.91
N GLY A 208 26.41 9.02 -5.62
CA GLY A 208 26.27 10.37 -5.08
C GLY A 208 26.90 10.49 -3.70
N ASP A 209 26.69 11.63 -3.07
CA ASP A 209 27.35 11.98 -1.81
C ASP A 209 26.46 11.68 -0.60
N LEU A 210 27.04 11.07 0.43
CA LEU A 210 26.47 11.08 1.77
C LEU A 210 26.94 12.36 2.46
N VAL A 211 26.01 13.18 2.92
CA VAL A 211 26.30 14.44 3.62
C VAL A 211 25.67 14.45 5.00
N ASN A 212 26.30 15.10 5.99
CA ASN A 212 25.68 15.33 7.29
C ASN A 212 24.69 16.51 7.24
N ILE A 213 24.05 16.82 8.38
CA ILE A 213 23.07 17.92 8.50
C ILE A 213 23.72 19.31 8.30
N GLU A 214 25.04 19.41 8.47
CA GLU A 214 25.85 20.60 8.22
C GLU A 214 26.25 20.74 6.73
N GLY A 215 25.95 19.73 5.90
CA GLY A 215 26.28 19.71 4.46
C GLY A 215 27.70 19.23 4.15
N GLU A 216 28.43 18.72 5.13
CA GLU A 216 29.76 18.14 4.94
C GLU A 216 29.65 16.73 4.39
N LYS A 217 30.47 16.44 3.37
CA LYS A 217 30.55 15.10 2.79
C LYS A 217 31.21 14.13 3.77
N VAL A 218 30.47 13.08 4.13
CA VAL A 218 30.89 12.03 5.07
C VAL A 218 31.08 10.67 4.39
N GLY A 219 30.64 10.52 3.14
CA GLY A 219 30.81 9.29 2.37
C GLY A 219 30.22 9.37 0.97
N GLN A 220 30.00 8.22 0.36
CA GLN A 220 29.33 8.08 -0.93
C GLN A 220 28.30 6.97 -0.89
N HIS A 221 27.26 7.12 -1.70
CA HIS A 221 26.25 6.09 -1.94
C HIS A 221 26.29 5.61 -3.39
N HIS A 222 25.75 4.41 -3.63
CA HIS A 222 25.69 3.83 -4.98
C HIS A 222 24.42 4.20 -5.76
N GLY A 223 23.43 4.82 -5.10
CA GLY A 223 22.21 5.32 -5.72
C GLY A 223 21.19 5.72 -4.65
N ILE A 224 20.44 6.80 -4.88
CA ILE A 224 19.47 7.34 -3.89
C ILE A 224 18.35 6.32 -3.61
N GLU A 225 17.98 5.53 -4.61
CA GLU A 225 16.96 4.48 -4.53
C GLU A 225 17.27 3.36 -3.53
N GLY A 226 18.52 3.27 -3.06
CA GLY A 226 18.93 2.37 -1.99
C GLY A 226 18.57 2.85 -0.57
N TYR A 227 18.00 4.06 -0.45
CA TYR A 227 17.77 4.74 0.82
C TYR A 227 16.30 5.09 1.03
N THR A 228 15.93 5.29 2.29
CA THR A 228 14.59 5.71 2.71
C THR A 228 14.73 6.51 4.00
N ILE A 229 13.94 7.57 4.18
CA ILE A 229 13.97 8.37 5.40
C ILE A 229 13.72 7.50 6.64
N GLY A 230 14.55 7.67 7.67
CA GLY A 230 14.56 6.88 8.89
C GLY A 230 15.33 5.55 8.78
N GLN A 231 15.90 5.21 7.62
CA GLN A 231 16.80 4.07 7.46
C GLN A 231 18.06 4.25 8.30
N ARG A 232 18.45 3.20 9.03
CA ARG A 232 19.69 3.12 9.82
C ARG A 232 20.72 2.14 9.26
N LYS A 233 20.24 0.99 8.76
CA LYS A 233 21.10 -0.08 8.24
C LYS A 233 21.54 0.25 6.82
N GLY A 234 22.72 -0.23 6.42
CA GLY A 234 23.22 -0.08 5.04
C GLY A 234 23.77 1.30 4.69
N ILE A 235 23.94 2.21 5.67
CA ILE A 235 24.58 3.53 5.45
C ILE A 235 26.11 3.40 5.32
N GLY A 236 26.73 2.43 5.99
CA GLY A 236 28.17 2.14 5.84
C GLY A 236 29.11 3.11 6.57
N LEU A 237 28.61 3.92 7.50
CA LEU A 237 29.40 4.89 8.26
C LEU A 237 29.63 4.45 9.71
N SER A 238 30.84 4.75 10.22
CA SER A 238 31.21 4.58 11.62
C SER A 238 31.02 5.89 12.40
N GLY A 239 30.87 5.83 13.73
CA GLY A 239 30.84 7.03 14.58
C GLY A 239 29.51 7.38 15.25
N GLY A 240 28.43 6.64 15.01
CA GLY A 240 27.17 6.81 15.74
C GLY A 240 25.98 6.16 15.06
N PRO A 241 24.79 6.12 15.69
CA PRO A 241 23.58 5.77 14.98
C PRO A 241 23.22 6.92 14.02
N PHE A 242 23.61 6.77 12.75
CA PHE A 242 23.15 7.66 11.69
C PHE A 242 21.84 7.15 11.09
N TYR A 243 20.98 8.10 10.76
CA TYR A 243 19.74 7.84 10.04
C TYR A 243 19.71 8.70 8.78
N VAL A 244 19.08 8.19 7.72
CA VAL A 244 18.74 9.00 6.55
C VAL A 244 17.65 9.99 6.96
N VAL A 245 17.91 11.29 6.89
CA VAL A 245 16.95 12.33 7.30
C VAL A 245 16.29 13.01 6.10
N GLN A 246 16.99 13.05 4.98
CA GLN A 246 16.51 13.64 3.73
C GLN A 246 17.20 12.98 2.54
N MET A 247 16.50 12.94 1.41
CA MET A 247 17.07 12.56 0.11
C MET A 247 16.87 13.73 -0.84
N ASP A 248 17.96 14.24 -1.40
CA ASP A 248 17.95 15.34 -2.37
C ASP A 248 18.34 14.80 -3.75
N SER A 249 17.33 14.55 -4.57
CA SER A 249 17.51 14.09 -5.94
C SER A 249 18.12 15.14 -6.86
N GLY A 250 17.93 16.43 -6.57
CA GLY A 250 18.48 17.52 -7.38
C GLY A 250 20.00 17.64 -7.25
N MET A 251 20.53 17.42 -6.05
CA MET A 251 21.97 17.40 -5.77
C MET A 251 22.60 16.01 -5.83
N ASN A 252 21.79 14.96 -6.01
CA ASN A 252 22.18 13.56 -5.85
C ASN A 252 22.86 13.29 -4.49
N GLN A 253 22.21 13.73 -3.41
CA GLN A 253 22.71 13.62 -2.04
C GLN A 253 21.75 12.86 -1.13
N VAL A 254 22.32 12.07 -0.23
CA VAL A 254 21.59 11.48 0.90
C VAL A 254 22.10 12.14 2.17
N VAL A 255 21.20 12.88 2.84
CA VAL A 255 21.50 13.57 4.08
C VAL A 255 21.31 12.60 5.24
N ILE A 256 22.34 12.49 6.09
CA ILE A 256 22.29 11.70 7.31
C ILE A 256 22.35 12.60 8.53
N GLY A 257 21.73 12.15 9.61
CA GLY A 257 21.74 12.88 10.87
C GLY A 257 21.44 11.97 12.06
N PRO A 258 21.43 12.54 13.26
CA PRO A 258 20.99 11.85 14.45
C PRO A 258 19.47 11.66 14.45
N GLU A 259 18.93 10.94 15.42
CA GLU A 259 17.52 10.52 15.44
C GLU A 259 16.55 11.70 15.58
N GLU A 260 16.97 12.77 16.25
CA GLU A 260 16.19 13.97 16.54
C GLU A 260 15.76 14.68 15.25
N CYS A 261 16.59 14.60 14.21
CA CYS A 261 16.31 15.15 12.88
C CYS A 261 15.24 14.37 12.09
N LEU A 262 14.72 13.25 12.62
CA LEU A 262 13.63 12.51 11.99
C LEU A 262 12.24 13.00 12.39
N TYR A 263 12.13 13.87 13.40
CA TYR A 263 10.84 14.29 13.94
C TYR A 263 10.29 15.53 13.24
N ALA A 264 9.08 15.39 12.71
CA ALA A 264 8.36 16.45 12.04
C ALA A 264 6.89 16.42 12.44
N ASN A 265 6.22 17.57 12.40
CA ASN A 265 4.81 17.65 12.77
C ASN A 265 3.92 18.20 11.64
N GLU A 266 4.46 18.82 10.59
CA GLU A 266 3.67 19.36 9.49
C GLU A 266 3.85 18.55 8.20
N VAL A 267 2.73 18.26 7.54
CA VAL A 267 2.69 17.61 6.23
C VAL A 267 1.81 18.40 5.27
N GLU A 268 2.34 18.67 4.09
CA GLU A 268 1.58 19.03 2.89
C GLU A 268 1.45 17.77 2.04
N ALA A 269 0.23 17.25 1.93
CA ALA A 269 -0.08 16.06 1.16
C ALA A 269 -0.87 16.42 -0.09
N GLY A 270 -0.57 15.74 -1.20
CA GLY A 270 -1.25 15.92 -2.48
C GLY A 270 -2.00 14.66 -2.90
N GLU A 271 -2.64 14.72 -4.06
CA GLU A 271 -3.48 13.63 -4.59
C GLU A 271 -4.57 13.23 -3.59
N LEU A 272 -5.24 14.25 -3.03
CA LEU A 272 -6.27 14.07 -2.03
C LEU A 272 -7.47 13.30 -2.61
N ASN A 273 -7.74 12.14 -2.02
CA ASN A 273 -8.94 11.33 -2.26
C ASN A 273 -9.85 11.39 -1.02
N LEU A 274 -11.03 12.00 -1.16
CA LEU A 274 -11.99 12.21 -0.07
C LEU A 274 -13.13 11.18 -0.10
N PHE A 275 -13.36 10.53 1.03
CA PHE A 275 -14.57 9.69 1.25
C PHE A 275 -15.70 10.50 1.89
N ARG A 276 -15.37 11.57 2.61
CA ARG A 276 -16.28 12.62 3.04
C ARG A 276 -15.57 13.97 3.07
N GLU A 277 -16.36 15.04 3.15
CA GLU A 277 -15.82 16.37 3.39
C GLU A 277 -15.05 16.41 4.72
N ILE A 278 -13.94 17.15 4.71
CA ILE A 278 -13.08 17.42 5.87
C ILE A 278 -13.04 18.93 6.06
N ARG A 279 -13.04 19.39 7.31
CA ARG A 279 -13.02 20.83 7.64
C ARG A 279 -11.68 21.25 8.22
N GLU A 280 -11.33 22.51 7.97
CA GLU A 280 -10.21 23.14 8.68
C GLU A 280 -10.46 23.13 10.20
N GLY A 281 -9.41 22.86 10.96
CA GLY A 281 -9.45 22.72 12.42
C GLY A 281 -9.92 21.36 12.92
N GLU A 282 -10.45 20.48 12.05
CA GLU A 282 -10.84 19.12 12.41
C GLU A 282 -9.63 18.30 12.88
N VAL A 283 -9.83 17.40 13.85
CA VAL A 283 -8.78 16.50 14.35
C VAL A 283 -9.13 15.07 13.98
N LEU A 284 -8.25 14.43 13.22
CA LEU A 284 -8.42 13.08 12.69
C LEU A 284 -7.25 12.20 13.10
N SER A 285 -7.44 10.88 13.06
CA SER A 285 -6.36 9.92 13.25
C SER A 285 -5.60 9.74 11.93
N ALA A 286 -4.36 10.23 11.88
CA ALA A 286 -3.49 10.19 10.72
C ALA A 286 -2.51 9.01 10.77
N PHE A 287 -2.40 8.30 9.64
CA PHE A 287 -1.55 7.14 9.45
C PHE A 287 -0.56 7.45 8.31
N PRO A 288 0.67 7.88 8.63
CA PRO A 288 1.67 8.25 7.62
C PRO A 288 2.37 7.04 6.97
N ARG A 289 2.14 5.83 7.48
CA ARG A 289 2.69 4.57 6.97
C ARG A 289 1.83 3.38 7.39
N TYR A 290 1.96 2.26 6.67
CA TYR A 290 1.30 1.00 7.07
C TYR A 290 1.80 0.52 8.45
N ARG A 291 0.91 -0.07 9.25
CA ARG A 291 1.13 -0.48 10.66
C ARG A 291 1.45 0.66 11.63
N HIS A 292 1.29 1.92 11.23
CA HIS A 292 1.24 3.01 12.21
C HIS A 292 0.05 2.80 13.16
N PRO A 293 0.16 3.07 14.47
CA PRO A 293 -0.99 2.99 15.38
C PRO A 293 -2.05 4.08 15.10
N GLY A 294 -1.68 5.11 14.34
CA GLY A 294 -2.49 6.30 14.09
C GLY A 294 -2.20 7.37 15.13
N SER A 295 -2.05 8.61 14.69
CA SER A 295 -1.77 9.74 15.57
C SER A 295 -2.72 10.90 15.31
N PRO A 296 -3.18 11.61 16.35
CA PRO A 296 -4.02 12.78 16.17
C PRO A 296 -3.32 13.85 15.34
N ALA A 297 -3.99 14.31 14.29
CA ALA A 297 -3.54 15.40 13.44
C ALA A 297 -4.67 16.39 13.21
N ARG A 298 -4.37 17.67 13.38
CA ARG A 298 -5.26 18.78 13.05
C ARG A 298 -5.12 19.11 11.57
N ILE A 299 -6.24 19.29 10.89
CA ILE A 299 -6.29 19.77 9.51
C ILE A 299 -6.11 21.28 9.52
N GLU A 300 -5.06 21.76 8.86
CA GLU A 300 -4.72 23.19 8.81
C GLU A 300 -5.34 23.88 7.60
N SER A 301 -5.42 23.18 6.46
CA SER A 301 -6.14 23.67 5.28
C SER A 301 -6.49 22.53 4.33
N VAL A 302 -7.59 22.65 3.59
CA VAL A 302 -8.02 21.68 2.58
C VAL A 302 -8.23 22.39 1.25
N GLY A 303 -7.58 21.91 0.20
CA GLY A 303 -7.79 22.32 -1.20
C GLY A 303 -8.47 21.22 -2.02
N GLU A 304 -8.60 21.42 -3.33
CA GLU A 304 -9.24 20.45 -4.22
C GLU A 304 -8.45 19.13 -4.32
N GLU A 305 -7.13 19.20 -4.45
CA GLU A 305 -6.26 18.03 -4.64
C GLU A 305 -5.19 17.88 -3.54
N SER A 306 -5.24 18.71 -2.50
CA SER A 306 -4.22 18.73 -1.45
C SER A 306 -4.79 19.09 -0.08
N LEU A 307 -4.05 18.74 0.96
CA LEU A 307 -4.32 19.23 2.31
C LEU A 307 -3.01 19.52 3.05
N ARG A 308 -3.12 20.35 4.08
CA ARG A 308 -2.09 20.50 5.09
C ARG A 308 -2.62 20.02 6.42
N LEU A 309 -1.80 19.25 7.12
CA LEU A 309 -2.10 18.80 8.48
C LEU A 309 -0.91 19.00 9.40
N ARG A 310 -1.22 19.12 10.69
CA ARG A 310 -0.26 19.19 11.77
C ARG A 310 -0.55 18.08 12.79
N PHE A 311 0.40 17.18 12.99
CA PHE A 311 0.35 16.22 14.08
C PHE A 311 0.43 16.95 15.42
N LEU A 312 -0.39 16.53 16.39
CA LEU A 312 -0.40 17.13 17.72
C LEU A 312 0.87 16.78 18.53
N THR A 313 1.51 15.67 18.19
CA THR A 313 2.83 15.25 18.69
C THR A 313 3.74 15.02 17.48
N PRO A 314 5.02 15.43 17.51
CA PRO A 314 5.94 15.19 16.40
C PRO A 314 6.03 13.72 16.03
N GLU A 315 5.95 13.44 14.74
CA GLU A 315 6.01 12.10 14.18
C GLU A 315 7.39 11.79 13.62
N ARG A 316 7.84 10.57 13.88
CA ARG A 316 9.14 10.09 13.42
C ARG A 316 9.07 9.66 11.96
N ALA A 317 10.02 10.12 11.16
CA ALA A 317 10.29 9.70 9.78
C ALA A 317 9.07 9.82 8.85
N LEU A 318 8.41 10.97 8.87
CA LEU A 318 7.42 11.32 7.84
C LEU A 318 8.12 11.37 6.48
N THR A 319 7.69 10.52 5.55
CA THR A 319 8.46 10.23 4.33
C THR A 319 7.68 10.63 3.07
N PRO A 320 8.16 11.60 2.27
CA PRO A 320 7.56 11.94 0.98
C PRO A 320 7.40 10.72 0.07
N GLY A 321 6.24 10.62 -0.60
CA GLY A 321 5.88 9.49 -1.46
C GLY A 321 5.11 8.37 -0.75
N GLN A 322 5.16 8.32 0.58
CA GLN A 322 4.29 7.42 1.35
C GLN A 322 2.84 7.92 1.37
N VAL A 323 1.92 7.01 1.68
CA VAL A 323 0.50 7.32 1.77
C VAL A 323 0.20 7.86 3.17
N MET A 324 -0.56 8.95 3.21
CA MET A 324 -1.23 9.46 4.39
C MET A 324 -2.70 9.07 4.34
N ALA A 325 -3.13 8.20 5.26
CA ALA A 325 -4.53 7.84 5.42
C ALA A 325 -5.11 8.48 6.69
N LEU A 326 -6.28 9.09 6.57
CA LEU A 326 -6.97 9.78 7.66
C LEU A 326 -8.23 9.01 8.05
N TYR A 327 -8.46 8.87 9.36
CA TYR A 327 -9.61 8.14 9.90
C TYR A 327 -10.36 8.94 10.95
N GLU A 328 -11.67 8.74 10.98
CA GLU A 328 -12.56 9.10 12.07
C GLU A 328 -13.07 7.81 12.73
N GLY A 329 -12.55 7.50 13.93
CA GLY A 329 -12.72 6.18 14.52
C GLY A 329 -12.20 5.09 13.57
N ASP A 330 -13.10 4.25 13.07
CA ASP A 330 -12.78 3.17 12.12
C ASP A 330 -13.10 3.52 10.66
N VAL A 331 -13.68 4.69 10.40
CA VAL A 331 -14.06 5.12 9.05
C VAL A 331 -12.87 5.79 8.40
N LEU A 332 -12.47 5.31 7.22
CA LEU A 332 -11.51 6.01 6.37
C LEU A 332 -12.17 7.24 5.78
N VAL A 333 -11.60 8.42 6.03
CA VAL A 333 -12.17 9.70 5.58
C VAL A 333 -11.39 10.29 4.40
N ALA A 334 -10.08 10.03 4.32
CA ALA A 334 -9.27 10.44 3.18
C ALA A 334 -8.01 9.59 3.00
N GLY A 335 -7.52 9.55 1.76
CA GLY A 335 -6.18 9.13 1.40
C GLY A 335 -5.46 10.25 0.64
N SER A 336 -4.14 10.32 0.77
CA SER A 336 -3.29 11.26 0.03
C SER A 336 -1.86 10.76 0.00
N ILE A 337 -1.00 11.40 -0.80
CA ILE A 337 0.44 11.13 -0.84
C ILE A 337 1.18 12.24 -0.11
N ILE A 338 2.05 11.87 0.84
CA ILE A 338 2.93 12.80 1.56
C ILE A 338 3.82 13.51 0.54
N GLY A 339 3.71 14.84 0.48
CA GLY A 339 4.50 15.72 -0.37
C GLY A 339 5.63 16.32 0.45
N LYS A 340 5.41 17.53 0.98
CA LYS A 340 6.41 18.24 1.78
C LYS A 340 6.21 17.94 3.26
N VAL A 341 7.32 17.80 3.97
CA VAL A 341 7.37 17.60 5.42
C VAL A 341 8.15 18.76 6.01
N ARG A 342 7.67 19.37 7.09
CA ARG A 342 8.41 20.41 7.81
C ARG A 342 8.70 19.95 9.23
N MET A 343 9.97 20.07 9.60
CA MET A 343 10.47 19.78 10.94
C MET A 343 9.89 20.76 11.95
N THR A 344 9.83 20.36 13.21
CA THR A 344 9.43 21.24 14.32
C THR A 344 10.41 22.41 14.42
N GLU A 345 9.93 23.63 14.69
CA GLU A 345 10.82 24.80 14.84
C GLU A 345 11.86 24.60 15.96
N ASP A 346 11.56 23.80 16.98
CA ASP A 346 12.47 23.43 18.07
C ASP A 346 13.59 22.43 17.69
N SER A 347 13.54 21.82 16.50
CA SER A 347 14.56 20.85 16.04
C SER A 347 15.72 21.49 15.26
N LYS A 348 15.61 22.79 14.92
CA LYS A 348 16.69 23.54 14.23
C LYS A 348 17.77 24.07 15.18
N SER A 349 17.65 23.82 16.48
CA SER A 349 18.50 24.38 17.53
C SER A 349 19.42 23.38 18.22
N VAL A 350 19.72 22.24 17.59
CA VAL A 350 20.72 21.27 18.10
C VAL A 350 21.95 21.26 17.23
#